data_AF-A0A9C8LUH3-F1
#
_entry.id   AF-A0A9C8LUH3-F1
#
_cell.length_a   1.000
_cell.length_b   1.000
_cell.length_c   1.000
_cell.angle_alpha   90.00
_cell.angle_beta   90.00
_cell.angle_gamma   90.00
#
_symmetry.space_group_name_H-M   'P 1'
#
loop_
_entity.id
_entity.type
_entity.pdbx_description
1 polymer ?
#
loop_
_entity_poly.entity_id
_entity_poly.type
_entity_poly.pdbx_seq_one_letter_code
_entity_poly.pdbx_strand_id
1 'polypeptide(L)'
;MTCNGQPEKVSLYLDGIMENSEKRSFEQHLKQCSVCRSLLRDYRHIGALLQEAHGKGPAEMGFKVMSRLYARRQRTKTALFAASMVILLGAGFVLGNNSGRALVASRDEILKEALERGKTDRIPVYSGANVEDIRVRYEEVNF
;
A
#
# COMPACT_ATOMS: atom_id res chain seq x y z
N MET A 1 -5.30 -7.39 -60.54
CA MET A 1 -4.02 -8.01 -60.15
C MET A 1 -4.27 -9.47 -59.81
N THR A 2 -3.65 -10.38 -60.54
CA THR A 2 -3.69 -11.82 -60.28
C THR A 2 -2.75 -12.12 -59.10
N CYS A 3 -3.32 -12.28 -57.90
CA CYS A 3 -2.59 -12.70 -56.72
C CYS A 3 -2.94 -14.17 -56.44
N ASN A 4 -1.91 -15.02 -56.30
CA ASN A 4 -2.09 -16.45 -56.04
C ASN A 4 -2.18 -16.77 -54.53
N GLY A 5 -2.38 -15.76 -53.69
CA GLY A 5 -2.29 -15.90 -52.24
C GLY A 5 -0.85 -15.78 -51.71
N GLN A 6 -0.71 -15.34 -50.46
CA GLN A 6 0.57 -15.20 -49.77
C GLN A 6 0.46 -15.85 -48.38
N PRO A 7 0.44 -17.19 -48.30
CA PRO A 7 0.18 -17.91 -47.06
C PRO A 7 1.20 -17.60 -45.96
N GLU A 8 2.47 -17.44 -46.32
CA GLU A 8 3.53 -17.12 -45.37
C GLU A 8 3.26 -15.75 -44.72
N LYS A 9 2.93 -14.74 -45.53
CA LYS A 9 2.61 -13.40 -45.02
C LYS A 9 1.34 -13.39 -44.17
N VAL A 10 0.34 -14.20 -44.50
CA VAL A 10 -0.85 -14.35 -43.64
C VAL A 10 -0.48 -14.93 -42.28
N SER A 11 0.37 -15.96 -42.22
CA SER A 11 0.85 -16.52 -40.95
C SER A 11 1.61 -15.47 -40.13
N LEU A 12 2.62 -14.83 -40.73
CA LEU A 12 3.40 -13.78 -40.06
C LEU A 12 2.51 -12.62 -39.56
N TYR A 13 1.43 -12.31 -40.28
CA TYR A 13 0.46 -11.27 -39.89
C TYR A 13 -0.33 -11.68 -38.65
N LEU A 14 -0.82 -12.91 -38.63
CA LEU A 14 -1.61 -13.44 -37.52
C LEU A 14 -0.79 -13.60 -36.25
N ASP A 15 0.47 -14.01 -36.39
CA ASP A 15 1.41 -14.16 -35.28
C ASP A 15 1.92 -12.81 -34.75
N GLY A 16 1.67 -11.71 -35.49
CA GLY A 16 2.05 -10.36 -35.08
C GLY A 16 3.55 -10.07 -35.13
N ILE A 17 4.31 -10.87 -35.88
CA ILE A 17 5.78 -10.81 -35.96
C ILE A 17 6.31 -10.03 -37.17
N MET A 18 5.42 -9.52 -38.03
CA MET A 18 5.83 -8.62 -39.12
C MET A 18 6.30 -7.26 -38.61
N GLU A 19 7.29 -6.70 -39.30
CA GLU A 19 7.71 -5.32 -39.11
C GLU A 19 6.60 -4.33 -39.48
N ASN A 20 6.60 -3.15 -38.87
CA ASN A 20 5.53 -2.16 -39.04
C ASN A 20 5.34 -1.69 -40.49
N SER A 21 6.42 -1.56 -41.25
CA SER A 21 6.41 -1.18 -42.67
C SER A 21 5.75 -2.27 -43.51
N GLU A 22 6.16 -3.53 -43.30
CA GLU A 22 5.62 -4.69 -44.00
C GLU A 22 4.15 -4.91 -43.68
N LYS A 23 3.78 -4.82 -42.40
CA LYS A 23 2.39 -4.93 -41.94
C LYS A 23 1.47 -3.94 -42.66
N ARG A 24 1.87 -2.67 -42.76
CA ARG A 24 1.07 -1.63 -43.45
C ARG A 24 0.90 -1.94 -44.93
N SER A 25 1.98 -2.38 -45.60
CA SER A 25 1.93 -2.79 -47.00
C SER A 25 0.97 -3.97 -47.20
N PHE A 26 1.06 -4.97 -46.31
CA PHE A 26 0.18 -6.13 -46.35
C PHE A 26 -1.29 -5.78 -46.08
N GLU A 27 -1.56 -4.89 -45.13
CA GLU A 27 -2.91 -4.38 -44.87
C GLU A 27 -3.49 -3.62 -46.08
N GLN A 28 -2.67 -2.88 -46.81
CA GLN A 28 -3.08 -2.24 -48.06
C GLN A 28 -3.39 -3.29 -49.14
N HIS A 29 -2.57 -4.33 -49.26
CA HIS A 29 -2.85 -5.46 -50.16
C HIS A 29 -4.17 -6.15 -49.82
N LEU A 30 -4.45 -6.41 -48.54
CA LEU A 30 -5.70 -7.01 -48.08
C LEU A 30 -6.94 -6.21 -48.48
N LYS A 31 -6.86 -4.89 -48.60
CA LYS A 31 -7.99 -4.06 -49.07
C LYS A 31 -8.37 -4.35 -50.52
N GLN A 32 -7.41 -4.78 -51.34
CA GLN A 32 -7.57 -4.93 -52.79
C GLN A 32 -7.64 -6.40 -53.24
N CYS A 33 -7.07 -7.33 -52.47
CA CYS A 33 -7.02 -8.75 -52.80
C CYS A 33 -8.12 -9.54 -52.08
N SER A 34 -9.01 -10.18 -52.83
CA SER A 34 -10.03 -11.09 -52.27
C SER A 34 -9.42 -12.43 -51.82
N VAL A 35 -8.44 -12.96 -52.55
CA VAL A 35 -7.79 -14.26 -52.26
C VAL A 35 -7.11 -14.23 -50.89
N CYS A 36 -6.24 -13.25 -50.63
CA CYS A 36 -5.55 -13.12 -49.35
C CYS A 36 -6.52 -12.82 -48.19
N ARG A 37 -7.64 -12.12 -48.44
CA ARG A 37 -8.70 -11.93 -47.44
C ARG A 37 -9.42 -13.23 -47.10
N SER A 38 -9.68 -14.09 -48.09
CA SER A 38 -10.25 -15.42 -47.84
C SER A 38 -9.29 -16.25 -47.00
N LEU A 39 -8.02 -16.32 -47.42
CA LEU A 39 -7.01 -17.10 -46.70
C LEU A 39 -6.86 -16.66 -45.23
N LEU A 40 -6.83 -15.34 -44.99
CA LEU A 40 -6.78 -14.78 -43.64
C LEU A 40 -8.01 -15.17 -42.80
N ARG A 41 -9.19 -15.24 -43.42
CA ARG A 41 -10.42 -15.67 -42.74
C ARG A 41 -10.35 -17.15 -42.39
N ASP A 42 -9.89 -17.99 -43.31
CA ASP A 42 -9.78 -19.44 -43.13
C ASP A 42 -8.81 -19.75 -41.98
N TYR A 43 -7.67 -19.07 -41.94
CA TYR A 43 -6.68 -19.26 -40.86
C TYR A 43 -7.23 -18.83 -39.50
N ARG A 44 -7.97 -17.72 -39.44
CA ARG A 44 -8.66 -17.29 -38.20
C ARG A 44 -9.72 -18.30 -37.77
N HIS A 45 -10.45 -18.87 -38.72
CA HIS A 45 -11.47 -19.87 -38.42
C HIS A 45 -10.84 -21.14 -37.84
N ILE A 46 -9.76 -21.65 -38.45
CA ILE A 46 -8.99 -22.78 -37.92
C ILE A 46 -8.47 -22.47 -36.51
N GLY A 47 -7.90 -21.28 -36.31
CA GLY A 47 -7.43 -20.85 -34.99
C GLY A 47 -8.54 -20.82 -33.92
N ALA A 48 -9.75 -20.37 -34.29
CA ALA A 48 -10.90 -20.38 -33.39
C ALA A 48 -11.35 -21.81 -33.04
N LEU A 49 -11.41 -22.71 -34.02
CA LEU A 49 -11.74 -24.13 -33.81
C LEU A 49 -10.71 -24.81 -32.89
N LEU A 50 -9.43 -24.50 -33.07
CA LEU A 50 -8.38 -24.99 -32.18
C LEU A 50 -8.55 -24.45 -30.76
N GLN A 51 -8.86 -23.17 -30.58
CA GLN A 51 -9.13 -22.61 -29.24
C GLN A 51 -10.36 -23.21 -28.58
N GLU A 52 -11.37 -23.59 -29.35
CA GLU A 52 -12.57 -24.26 -28.85
C GLU A 52 -12.28 -25.71 -28.44
N ALA A 53 -11.53 -26.44 -29.27
CA ALA A 53 -11.12 -27.81 -29.00
C ALA A 53 -10.14 -27.92 -27.81
N HIS A 54 -9.19 -26.99 -27.72
CA HIS A 54 -8.32 -26.82 -26.57
C HIS A 54 -9.08 -26.05 -25.48
N GLY A 55 -10.00 -26.74 -24.81
CA GLY A 55 -10.87 -26.17 -23.77
C GLY A 55 -10.15 -25.19 -22.85
N LYS A 56 -10.87 -24.12 -22.45
CA LYS A 56 -10.38 -23.00 -21.61
C LYS A 56 -9.38 -23.51 -20.58
N GLY A 57 -8.14 -23.01 -20.65
CA GLY A 57 -7.05 -23.41 -19.76
C GLY A 57 -7.49 -23.44 -18.29
N PRO A 58 -6.81 -24.26 -17.45
CA PRO A 58 -7.30 -24.60 -16.12
C PRO A 58 -7.71 -23.34 -15.35
N ALA A 59 -8.97 -23.30 -14.89
CA ALA A 59 -9.61 -22.11 -14.32
C ALA A 59 -8.77 -21.46 -13.20
N GLU A 60 -7.93 -22.24 -12.51
CA GLU A 60 -7.02 -21.76 -11.47
C GLU A 60 -5.88 -20.85 -11.96
N MET A 61 -5.46 -20.94 -13.23
CA MET A 61 -4.41 -20.07 -13.79
C MET A 61 -4.85 -18.60 -13.75
N GLY A 62 -6.11 -18.33 -14.06
CA GLY A 62 -6.67 -16.97 -14.01
C GLY A 62 -6.57 -16.38 -12.60
N PHE A 63 -6.91 -17.15 -11.57
CA PHE A 63 -6.84 -16.70 -10.19
C PHE A 63 -5.41 -16.40 -9.72
N LYS A 64 -4.44 -17.25 -10.08
CA LYS A 64 -3.01 -17.03 -9.77
C LYS A 64 -2.43 -15.79 -10.47
N VAL A 65 -2.83 -15.52 -11.72
CA VAL A 65 -2.40 -14.32 -12.43
C VAL A 65 -3.07 -13.07 -11.83
N MET A 66 -4.37 -13.11 -11.57
CA MET A 66 -5.10 -11.98 -11.00
C MET A 66 -4.57 -11.60 -9.61
N SER A 67 -4.40 -12.58 -8.72
CA SER A 67 -3.84 -12.34 -7.37
C SER A 67 -2.46 -11.68 -7.42
N ARG A 68 -1.60 -12.07 -8.38
CA ARG A 68 -0.30 -11.41 -8.60
C ARG A 68 -0.44 -9.96 -9.06
N LEU A 69 -1.38 -9.65 -9.95
CA LEU A 69 -1.63 -8.28 -10.41
C LEU A 69 -2.22 -7.39 -9.30
N TYR A 70 -3.18 -7.90 -8.52
CA TYR A 70 -3.74 -7.19 -7.37
C TYR A 70 -2.68 -6.91 -6.30
N ALA A 71 -1.88 -7.91 -5.93
CA ALA A 71 -0.81 -7.75 -4.95
C ALA A 71 0.21 -6.67 -5.36
N ARG A 72 0.55 -6.59 -6.67
CA ARG A 72 1.48 -5.57 -7.17
C ARG A 72 0.92 -4.15 -7.07
N ARG A 73 -0.38 -3.97 -7.32
CA ARG A 73 -1.07 -2.67 -7.19
C ARG A 73 -1.29 -2.24 -5.73
N GLN A 74 -1.41 -3.20 -4.81
CA GLN A 74 -1.62 -2.90 -3.40
C GLN A 74 -0.33 -2.43 -2.70
N ARG A 75 0.83 -3.02 -3.06
CA ARG A 75 2.14 -2.62 -2.52
C ARG A 75 2.52 -1.15 -2.81
N THR A 76 2.13 -0.62 -3.97
CA THR A 76 2.43 0.79 -4.30
C THR A 76 1.60 1.77 -3.47
N LYS A 77 0.34 1.42 -3.16
CA LYS A 77 -0.51 2.23 -2.29
C LYS A 77 -0.02 2.21 -0.83
N THR A 78 0.32 1.03 -0.30
CA THR A 78 0.79 0.92 1.09
C THR A 78 2.13 1.62 1.32
N ALA A 79 3.03 1.60 0.33
CA ALA A 79 4.31 2.31 0.43
C ALA A 79 4.15 3.84 0.52
N LEU A 80 3.21 4.42 -0.23
CA LEU A 80 2.91 5.86 -0.17
C LEU A 80 2.31 6.26 1.18
N PHE A 81 1.37 5.46 1.72
CA PHE A 81 0.81 5.72 3.05
C PHE A 81 1.87 5.62 4.16
N ALA A 82 2.70 4.58 4.14
CA ALA A 82 3.78 4.42 5.12
C ALA A 82 4.78 5.58 5.08
N ALA A 83 5.17 6.03 3.89
CA ALA A 83 6.06 7.19 3.72
C ALA A 83 5.43 8.48 4.29
N SER A 84 4.14 8.73 4.04
CA SER A 84 3.45 9.91 4.60
C SER A 84 3.38 9.90 6.13
N MET A 85 3.19 8.71 6.73
CA MET A 85 3.12 8.56 8.18
C MET A 85 4.48 8.79 8.86
N VAL A 86 5.58 8.34 8.24
CA VAL A 86 6.94 8.62 8.72
C VAL A 86 7.26 10.11 8.65
N ILE A 87 6.84 10.80 7.58
CA ILE A 87 7.02 12.25 7.44
C ILE A 87 6.25 13.02 8.52
N LEU A 88 4.99 12.65 8.78
CA LEU A 88 4.16 13.29 9.81
C LEU A 88 4.72 13.08 11.22
N LEU A 89 5.15 11.86 11.55
CA LEU A 89 5.77 11.58 12.85
C LEU A 89 7.11 12.30 13.02
N GLY A 90 7.93 12.36 11.97
CA GLY A 90 9.18 13.12 11.97
C GLY A 90 8.96 14.63 12.16
N ALA A 91 7.98 15.22 11.47
CA ALA A 91 7.63 16.63 11.62
C ALA A 91 7.11 16.95 13.03
N GLY A 92 6.26 16.09 13.59
CA GLY A 92 5.77 16.23 14.96
C GLY A 92 6.89 16.16 16.01
N PHE A 93 7.87 15.29 15.83
CA PHE A 93 9.04 15.19 16.71
C PHE A 93 9.90 16.46 16.68
N VAL A 94 10.17 17.02 15.49
CA VAL A 94 10.97 18.24 15.34
C VAL A 94 10.26 19.47 15.93
N LEU A 95 8.94 19.61 15.71
CA LEU A 95 8.16 20.71 16.27
C LEU A 95 7.96 20.58 17.79
N GLY A 96 7.74 19.36 18.29
CA GLY A 96 7.62 19.09 19.72
C GLY A 96 8.92 19.36 20.48
N ASN A 97 10.06 19.00 19.91
CA ASN A 97 11.37 19.20 20.57
C ASN A 97 11.77 20.68 20.68
N ASN A 98 11.22 21.57 19.84
CA ASN A 98 11.45 23.01 19.93
C ASN A 98 10.49 23.72 20.92
N SER A 99 9.40 23.05 21.31
CA SER A 99 8.38 23.58 22.23
C SER A 99 8.73 23.33 23.71
N GLY A 100 9.79 22.55 24.00
CA GLY A 100 10.23 22.18 25.34
C GLY A 100 10.96 23.28 26.13
N ARG A 101 11.02 24.52 25.62
CA ARG A 101 11.42 25.70 26.41
C ARG A 101 10.18 26.40 26.96
N ALA A 102 9.31 25.66 27.64
CA ALA A 102 8.34 26.28 28.53
C ALA A 102 9.13 26.92 29.66
N LEU A 103 8.91 28.23 29.86
CA LEU A 103 9.55 29.04 30.90
C LEU A 103 9.51 28.31 32.24
N VAL A 104 10.69 27.87 32.70
CA VAL A 104 10.87 27.47 34.09
C VAL A 104 10.71 28.76 34.90
N ALA A 105 9.58 28.91 35.59
CA ALA A 105 9.40 29.98 36.56
C ALA A 105 10.62 29.97 37.49
N SER A 106 11.26 31.13 37.63
CA SER A 106 12.50 31.23 38.38
C SER A 106 12.26 30.75 39.82
N ARG A 107 13.24 30.07 40.40
CA ARG A 107 13.18 29.54 41.77
C ARG A 107 12.74 30.59 42.80
N ASP A 108 13.02 31.86 42.52
CA ASP A 108 12.66 33.00 43.37
C ASP A 108 11.15 33.29 43.37
N GLU A 109 10.47 33.02 42.26
CA GLU A 109 9.03 33.21 42.08
C GLU A 109 8.23 32.13 42.85
N ILE A 110 8.70 30.88 42.79
CA ILE A 110 8.16 29.75 43.56
C ILE A 110 8.37 29.94 45.07
N LEU A 111 9.55 30.46 45.48
CA LEU A 111 9.86 30.72 46.88
C LEU A 111 9.00 31.85 47.47
N LYS A 112 8.72 32.89 46.68
CA LYS A 112 7.90 34.02 47.11
C LYS A 112 6.44 33.58 47.31
N GLU A 113 5.90 32.78 46.40
CA GLU A 113 4.55 32.23 46.53
C GLU A 113 4.43 31.26 47.72
N ALA A 114 5.45 30.44 47.99
CA ALA A 114 5.48 29.55 49.15
C ALA A 114 5.59 30.30 50.49
N LEU A 115 6.37 31.39 50.55
CA LEU A 115 6.50 32.25 51.74
C LEU A 115 5.22 33.02 52.06
N GLU A 116 4.46 33.43 51.05
CA GLU A 116 3.17 34.08 51.23
C GLU A 116 2.10 33.10 51.74
N ARG A 117 2.07 31.86 51.23
CA ARG A 117 1.15 30.82 51.73
C ARG A 117 1.49 30.33 53.14
N GLY A 118 2.77 30.34 53.53
CA GLY A 118 3.23 29.88 54.85
C GLY A 118 2.82 30.76 56.05
N LYS A 119 2.30 31.97 55.83
CA LYS A 119 1.87 32.87 56.93
C LYS A 119 0.42 32.67 57.38
N THR A 120 -0.42 31.97 56.60
CA THR A 120 -1.87 31.88 56.84
C THR A 120 -2.33 30.64 57.61
N ASP A 121 -1.54 29.56 57.66
CA ASP A 121 -1.97 28.31 58.32
C ASP A 121 -1.16 28.01 59.59
N ARG A 122 -1.50 28.71 60.69
CA ARG A 122 -1.20 28.21 62.04
C ARG A 122 -2.35 27.29 62.47
N ILE A 123 -2.17 25.97 62.30
CA ILE A 123 -2.98 24.94 62.97
C ILE A 123 -2.08 24.29 64.04
N PRO A 124 -2.53 24.17 65.31
CA PRO A 124 -1.65 23.78 66.42
C PRO A 124 -1.26 22.30 66.36
N VAL A 125 0.01 22.03 66.65
CA VAL A 125 0.62 20.70 66.77
C VAL A 125 0.14 20.02 68.06
N TYR A 126 -0.54 18.87 67.95
CA TYR A 126 -0.74 17.95 69.09
C TYR A 126 0.53 17.10 69.27
N SER A 127 1.23 17.31 70.38
CA SER A 127 2.35 16.47 70.82
C SER A 127 1.78 15.34 71.69
N GLY A 128 2.05 14.08 71.34
CA GLY A 128 1.67 12.94 72.17
C GLY A 128 2.35 11.68 71.68
N ALA A 129 3.32 11.22 72.45
CA ALA A 129 4.09 10.01 72.24
C ALA A 129 3.21 8.76 72.16
N ASN A 130 3.47 7.87 71.20
CA ASN A 130 3.69 6.44 71.44
C ASN A 130 4.03 5.73 70.12
N VAL A 131 5.22 5.14 70.12
CA VAL A 131 5.76 4.24 69.10
C VAL A 131 5.20 2.86 69.44
N GLU A 132 4.21 2.37 68.69
CA GLU A 132 3.84 0.95 68.56
C GLU A 132 2.49 0.83 67.82
N ASP A 133 2.47 0.96 66.49
CA ASP A 133 1.38 0.35 65.69
C ASP A 133 1.73 0.14 64.20
N ILE A 134 2.90 -0.44 63.94
CA ILE A 134 3.23 -0.99 62.61
C ILE A 134 3.29 -2.51 62.73
N ARG A 135 2.17 -3.14 63.08
CA ARG A 135 2.03 -4.60 62.94
C ARG A 135 0.56 -5.03 62.82
N VAL A 136 -0.14 -4.59 61.79
CA VAL A 136 -1.22 -5.38 61.20
C VAL A 136 -1.10 -5.29 59.68
N ARG A 137 -0.18 -6.11 59.14
CA ARG A 137 0.10 -6.25 57.71
C ARG A 137 -0.10 -7.73 57.38
N TYR A 138 -1.12 -8.01 56.56
CA TYR A 138 -1.45 -9.28 55.89
C TYR A 138 -1.97 -10.42 56.75
N GLU A 139 -3.29 -10.46 56.96
CA GLU A 139 -4.03 -11.72 57.07
C GLU A 139 -5.52 -11.42 56.88
N GLU A 140 -5.99 -11.32 55.63
CA GLU A 140 -7.41 -11.43 55.29
C GLU A 140 -7.60 -11.63 53.77
N VAL A 141 -6.85 -12.58 53.19
CA VAL A 141 -7.23 -13.19 51.91
C VAL A 141 -6.72 -14.63 51.90
N ASN A 142 -7.57 -15.60 52.31
CA ASN A 142 -7.81 -16.86 51.59
C ASN A 142 -8.47 -17.95 52.45
N PHE A 143 -9.51 -18.53 51.85
CA PHE A 143 -10.28 -19.76 52.14
C PHE A 143 -11.27 -19.76 53.30
#